data_AF-A0A347SRS3-F1
#
_entry.id   AF-A0A347SRS3-F1
#
_cell.length_a   1.000
_cell.length_b   1.000
_cell.length_c   1.000
_cell.angle_alpha   90.00
_cell.angle_beta   90.00
_cell.angle_gamma   90.00
#
_symmetry.space_group_name_H-M   'P 1'
#
loop_
_entity.id
_entity.type
_entity.pdbx_description
1 polymer ?
#
loop_
_entity_poly.entity_id
_entity_poly.type
_entity_poly.pdbx_seq_one_letter_code
_entity_poly.pdbx_strand_id
1 'polypeptide(L)' 'MLRVIVGIGLIIIAIGQIFYAFRNFQEGFHKKDINISQLMKLLAAITGLIGILLFVLGIIILIHH' A
#
# COMPACT_ATOMS: atom_id res chain seq x y z
N MET A 1 9.27 21.54 9.96
CA MET A 1 7.81 21.62 9.69
C MET A 1 7.41 20.99 8.36
N LEU A 2 7.86 21.48 7.19
CA LEU A 2 7.49 20.89 5.88
C LEU A 2 7.80 19.38 5.77
N ARG A 3 8.97 18.94 6.25
CA ARG A 3 9.37 17.52 6.24
C ARG A 3 8.44 16.63 7.06
N VAL A 4 7.97 17.11 8.21
CA VAL A 4 7.01 16.40 9.06
C VAL A 4 5.69 16.20 8.33
N ILE A 5 5.19 17.24 7.67
CA ILE A 5 3.96 17.17 6.88
C ILE A 5 4.09 16.15 5.74
N VAL A 6 5.22 16.18 5.01
CA VAL A 6 5.49 15.22 3.93
C VAL A 6 5.58 13.78 4.48
N GLY A 7 6.28 13.58 5.60
CA GLY A 7 6.42 12.26 6.23
C GLY A 7 5.08 11.67 6.68
N ILE A 8 4.25 12.47 7.36
CA ILE A 8 2.88 12.06 7.75
C ILE A 8 2.02 11.77 6.51
N GLY A 9 2.10 12.62 5.48
CA GLY A 9 1.37 12.42 4.22
C GLY A 9 1.71 11.10 3.54
N LEU A 10 3.00 10.75 3.48
CA LEU A 10 3.47 9.46 2.94
C LEU A 10 2.92 8.27 3.75
N ILE A 11 2.89 8.39 5.08
CA ILE A 11 2.33 7.34 5.94
C ILE A 11 0.82 7.15 5.70
N ILE A 12 0.06 8.24 5.54
CA ILE A 12 -1.38 8.16 5.24
C ILE A 12 -1.62 7.46 3.90
N ILE A 13 -0.86 7.85 2.85
CA ILE A 13 -0.95 7.21 1.53
C ILE A 13 -0.58 5.72 1.62
N ALA A 14 0.48 5.40 2.36
CA ALA A 14 0.93 4.03 2.57
C ALA A 14 -0.15 3.15 3.19
N ILE A 15 -0.80 3.63 4.26
CA ILE A 15 -1.90 2.90 4.91
C ILE A 15 -3.05 2.69 3.93
N GLY A 16 -3.41 3.71 3.15
CA GLY A 16 -4.44 3.61 2.12
C GLY A 16 -4.14 2.53 1.07
N GLN A 17 -2.89 2.46 0.61
CA GLN A 17 -2.45 1.44 -0.35
C GLN A 17 -2.46 0.02 0.25
N ILE A 18 -2.03 -0.14 1.50
CA ILE A 18 -2.06 -1.43 2.20
C ILE A 18 -3.51 -1.91 2.37
N PHE A 19 -4.42 -1.01 2.75
CA PHE A 19 -5.84 -1.36 2.89
C PHE A 19 -6.47 -1.74 1.54
N TYR A 20 -6.18 -0.96 0.48
CA TYR A 20 -6.64 -1.26 -0.87
C TYR A 20 -6.11 -2.60 -1.39
N ALA A 21 -4.82 -2.89 -1.16
CA ALA A 21 -4.21 -4.18 -1.48
C ALA A 21 -4.91 -5.33 -0.74
N PHE A 22 -5.14 -5.18 0.57
CA PHE A 22 -5.81 -6.22 1.35
C PHE A 22 -7.24 -6.49 0.85
N ARG A 23 -7.98 -5.43 0.53
CA ARG A 23 -9.31 -5.55 -0.07
C ARG A 23 -9.27 -6.28 -1.42
N ASN A 24 -8.34 -5.92 -2.30
CA ASN A 24 -8.20 -6.59 -3.61
C ASN A 24 -7.77 -8.05 -3.48
N PHE A 25 -6.94 -8.39 -2.49
CA PHE A 25 -6.64 -9.79 -2.18
C PHE A 25 -7.90 -10.55 -1.80
N GLN A 26 -8.69 -10.00 -0.87
CA GLN A 26 -9.95 -10.63 -0.46
C GLN A 26 -10.90 -10.80 -1.64
N GLU A 27 -11.16 -9.74 -2.40
CA GLU A 27 -12.03 -9.81 -3.59
C GLU A 27 -11.52 -10.83 -4.62
N GLY A 28 -10.19 -10.93 -4.79
CA GLY A 28 -9.56 -11.92 -5.65
C GLY A 28 -9.83 -13.37 -5.23
N PHE A 29 -9.98 -13.67 -3.94
CA PHE A 29 -10.36 -15.03 -3.49
C PHE A 29 -11.82 -15.38 -3.75
N HIS A 30 -12.71 -14.38 -3.87
CA HIS A 30 -14.13 -14.59 -4.12
C HIS A 30 -14.49 -14.67 -5.62
N LYS A 31 -13.55 -14.35 -6.51
CA LYS A 31 -13.73 -14.44 -7.96
C LYS A 31 -13.61 -15.91 -8.42
N LYS A 32 -14.62 -16.38 -9.16
CA LYS A 32 -14.63 -17.73 -9.78
C LYS A 32 -13.68 -17.86 -10.98
N ASP A 33 -13.33 -16.73 -11.61
CA ASP A 33 -12.39 -16.70 -12.72
C ASP A 33 -10.94 -16.70 -12.18
N ILE A 34 -10.19 -17.74 -12.53
CA ILE A 34 -8.81 -17.96 -12.06
C ILE A 34 -7.86 -16.87 -12.58
N ASN A 35 -8.00 -16.45 -13.83
CA ASN A 35 -7.13 -15.44 -14.44
C ASN A 35 -7.34 -14.08 -13.78
N ILE A 36 -8.60 -13.69 -13.56
CA ILE A 36 -8.93 -12.43 -12.88
C ILE A 36 -8.48 -12.50 -11.41
N SER A 37 -8.67 -13.64 -10.73
CA SER A 37 -8.22 -13.85 -9.35
C SER A 37 -6.70 -13.65 -9.21
N GLN A 38 -5.91 -14.26 -10.10
CA GLN A 38 -4.45 -14.15 -10.09
C GLN A 38 -4.00 -12.72 -10.39
N LEU A 39 -4.61 -12.06 -11.38
CA LEU A 39 -4.29 -10.67 -11.71
C LEU A 39 -4.59 -9.72 -10.54
N MET A 40 -5.76 -9.87 -9.88
CA MET A 40 -6.11 -9.05 -8.73
C MET A 40 -5.15 -9.26 -7.55
N LYS A 41 -4.76 -10.52 -7.29
CA LYS A 41 -3.76 -10.86 -6.25
C LYS A 41 -2.39 -10.29 -6.58
N LEU A 42 -1.96 -10.33 -7.84
CA LEU A 42 -0.70 -9.75 -8.29
C LEU A 42 -0.70 -8.22 -8.13
N LEU A 43 -1.74 -7.55 -8.59
CA LEU A 43 -1.90 -6.10 -8.44
C LEU A 43 -1.93 -5.72 -6.96
N ALA A 44 -2.67 -6.45 -6.14
CA ALA A 44 -2.70 -6.26 -4.71
C ALA A 44 -1.33 -6.44 -4.06
N ALA A 45 -0.55 -7.46 -4.46
CA ALA A 45 0.81 -7.66 -3.96
C ALA A 45 1.72 -6.46 -4.29
N ILE A 46 1.65 -5.97 -5.54
CA ILE A 46 2.44 -4.82 -5.99
C ILE A 46 2.02 -3.56 -5.22
N THR A 47 0.72 -3.29 -5.10
CA THR A 47 0.22 -2.12 -4.36
C THR A 47 0.58 -2.19 -2.88
N GLY A 48 0.53 -3.37 -2.26
CA GLY A 48 0.96 -3.58 -0.88
C GLY A 48 2.45 -3.29 -0.68
N LEU A 49 3.29 -3.75 -1.62
CA LEU A 49 4.73 -3.46 -1.62
C LEU A 49 5.03 -1.97 -1.73
N ILE A 50 4.34 -1.25 -2.64
CA ILE A 50 4.49 0.21 -2.77
C ILE A 50 4.05 0.91 -1.47
N GLY A 51 2.96 0.45 -0.86
CA GLY A 51 2.48 0.98 0.41
C GLY A 51 3.53 0.84 1.52
N ILE A 52 4.13 -0.35 1.67
CA ILE A 52 5.22 -0.57 2.64
C ILE A 52 6.41 0.34 2.37
N LEU A 53 6.82 0.51 1.10
CA LEU A 53 7.93 1.39 0.74
C LEU A 53 7.65 2.85 1.13
N LEU A 54 6.45 3.36 0.85
CA LEU A 54 6.03 4.71 1.23
C LEU A 54 5.98 4.88 2.75
N PHE A 55 5.57 3.85 3.49
CA PHE A 55 5.56 3.87 4.96
C PHE A 55 6.99 4.01 5.50
N VAL A 56 7.91 3.18 5.01
CA VAL A 56 9.33 3.22 5.39
C VAL A 56 9.94 4.58 5.07
N LEU A 57 9.71 5.12 3.86
CA LEU A 57 10.18 6.45 3.48
C LEU A 57 9.60 7.55 4.38
N GLY A 58 8.31 7.49 4.70
CA GLY A 58 7.65 8.42 5.61
C GLY A 58 8.29 8.41 7.01
N ILE A 59 8.58 7.22 7.54
CA ILE A 59 9.29 7.06 8.82
C ILE A 59 10.70 7.62 8.76
N ILE A 60 11.47 7.30 7.70
CA ILE A 60 12.86 7.80 7.55
C ILE A 60 12.89 9.32 7.56
N ILE A 61 11.96 9.96 6.84
CA ILE A 61 11.83 11.43 6.77
C ILE A 61 11.49 12.02 8.14
N LEU A 62 10.65 11.35 8.93
CA LEU A 62 10.28 11.81 10.28
C LEU A 62 11.41 11.65 11.30
N ILE A 63 12.22 10.59 11.20
CA ILE A 63 13.35 10.35 12.11
C ILE A 63 14.51 11.32 11.83
N HIS A 64 14.70 11.74 10.56
CA HIS A 64 15.75 12.69 10.15
C HIS A 64 15.29 14.16 10.18
N HIS A 65 14.21 14.49 10.88
CA HIS A 65 13.71 15.86 11.08
C HIS A 65 14.13 16.42 12.44
#